data_AF-A0A7S3WED9-F1
#
_entry.id   AF-A0A7S3WED9-F1
#
_cell.length_a   1.000
_cell.length_b   1.000
_cell.length_c   1.000
_cell.angle_alpha   90.00
_cell.angle_beta   90.00
_cell.angle_gamma   90.00
#
_symmetry.space_group_name_H-M   'P 1'
#
loop_
_entity.id
_entity.type
_entity.pdbx_description
1 polymer ?
#
loop_
_entity_poly.entity_id
_entity_poly.type
_entity_poly.pdbx_seq_one_letter_code
_entity_poly.pdbx_strand_id
1 'polypeptide(L)'
;VAIVDPDTLMPQPPGVSGAIAISGPTVMTSYLENPSADARAFFLLSCGEGADTADDDWFFDTGDLGMLDAEGQLSITGRGKELIKRGGEQLSPYEVEEAIVQHPWVRVAVVFSVESELWGEEPGVAIVLSHEAPPGLSSDALMGIVRTQVRAAGLAPFKRPVVAMVVNDADLPRTTTHKYIRIGLARVLHVPKIVDNRGPPHVSAAIVGVRYFLACFVVFNHVGKTEDDGLSAPSGWRSFANARLFCIHMPCFFILAGFSLSQTMSSVPKSKFRFFVSRFSAMYPMYVISIILMLISFLITCNPSTYVPTFSRVALVNDTAVAHFCEPPPMMVSSS
;
A
#
# COMPACT_ATOMS: atom_id res chain seq x y z
N VAL A 1 -16.39 22.08 9.89
CA VAL A 1 -15.21 21.51 9.21
C VAL A 1 -14.95 20.15 9.82
N ALA A 2 -14.71 19.13 9.02
CA ALA A 2 -14.41 17.77 9.46
C ALA A 2 -13.16 17.25 8.72
N ILE A 3 -12.40 16.39 9.39
CA ILE A 3 -11.34 15.61 8.74
C ILE A 3 -11.90 14.22 8.47
N VAL A 4 -11.86 13.77 7.23
CA VAL A 4 -12.40 12.48 6.80
C VAL A 4 -11.34 11.59 6.16
N ASP A 5 -11.53 10.29 6.25
CA ASP A 5 -10.80 9.33 5.44
C ASP A 5 -11.23 9.46 3.97
N PRO A 6 -10.31 9.63 3.01
CA PRO A 6 -10.65 9.76 1.59
C PRO A 6 -11.28 8.50 0.98
N ASP A 7 -11.02 7.31 1.54
CA ASP A 7 -11.53 6.05 1.01
C ASP A 7 -12.85 5.63 1.67
N THR A 8 -12.96 5.83 2.99
CA THR A 8 -14.16 5.39 3.75
C THR A 8 -15.17 6.50 4.00
N LEU A 9 -14.80 7.77 3.79
CA LEU A 9 -15.61 8.96 4.09
C LEU A 9 -16.07 9.03 5.56
N MET A 10 -15.36 8.33 6.44
CA MET A 10 -15.59 8.34 7.88
C MET A 10 -14.81 9.49 8.53
N PRO A 11 -15.36 10.14 9.57
CA PRO A 11 -14.63 11.15 10.33
C PRO A 11 -13.41 10.53 11.03
N GLN A 12 -12.31 11.27 11.02
CA GLN A 12 -11.06 10.90 11.70
C GLN A 12 -11.00 11.57 13.09
N PRO A 13 -10.40 10.91 14.09
CA PRO A 13 -10.20 11.52 15.40
C PRO A 13 -9.20 12.69 15.33
N PRO A 14 -9.21 13.60 16.33
CA PRO A 14 -8.23 14.67 16.43
C PRO A 14 -6.80 14.14 16.42
N GLY A 15 -5.90 14.85 15.75
CA GLY A 15 -4.48 14.46 15.61
C GLY A 15 -4.20 13.46 14.48
N VAL A 16 -5.20 13.05 13.70
CA VAL A 16 -5.02 12.21 12.50
C VAL A 16 -5.20 13.03 11.23
N SER A 17 -4.28 12.88 10.29
CA SER A 17 -4.35 13.55 8.99
C SER A 17 -5.37 12.86 8.06
N GLY A 18 -6.18 13.64 7.36
CA GLY A 18 -7.17 13.17 6.39
C GLY A 18 -7.58 14.26 5.40
N ALA A 19 -8.62 14.01 4.60
CA ALA A 19 -9.19 14.99 3.68
C ALA A 19 -10.05 16.01 4.45
N ILE A 20 -9.92 17.28 4.08
CA ILE A 20 -10.66 18.38 4.72
C ILE A 20 -12.01 18.51 4.02
N ALA A 21 -13.07 18.29 4.79
CA ALA A 21 -14.45 18.46 4.35
C ALA A 21 -15.10 19.63 5.09
N ILE A 22 -15.85 20.45 4.35
CA ILE A 22 -16.53 21.63 4.91
C ILE A 22 -18.03 21.57 4.65
N SER A 23 -18.79 21.99 5.65
CA SER A 23 -20.24 22.26 5.55
C SER A 23 -20.50 23.63 6.16
N GLY A 24 -21.50 24.34 5.64
CA GLY A 24 -21.94 25.63 6.14
C GLY A 24 -22.49 26.57 5.07
N PRO A 25 -23.05 27.72 5.46
CA PRO A 25 -23.75 28.65 4.56
C PRO A 25 -22.84 29.33 3.53
N THR A 26 -21.51 29.28 3.72
CA THR A 26 -20.52 29.83 2.79
C THR A 26 -20.09 28.85 1.71
N VAL A 27 -20.48 27.58 1.81
CA VAL A 27 -20.19 26.54 0.82
C VAL A 27 -21.15 26.71 -0.36
N MET A 28 -20.64 26.59 -1.59
CA MET A 28 -21.48 26.64 -2.78
C MET A 28 -22.50 25.48 -2.80
N THR A 29 -23.66 25.70 -3.39
CA THR A 29 -24.73 24.69 -3.41
C THR A 29 -24.51 23.60 -4.47
N SER A 30 -23.96 23.96 -5.63
CA SER A 30 -23.67 23.04 -6.73
C SER A 30 -22.74 23.67 -7.77
N TYR A 31 -22.14 22.85 -8.62
CA TYR A 31 -21.50 23.23 -9.86
C TYR A 31 -22.55 23.53 -10.93
N LEU A 32 -22.33 24.60 -11.70
CA LEU A 32 -23.24 24.99 -12.78
C LEU A 32 -23.31 23.90 -13.86
N GLU A 33 -24.51 23.37 -14.09
CA GLU A 33 -24.82 22.38 -15.13
C GLU A 33 -23.90 21.14 -15.13
N ASN A 34 -23.33 20.77 -13.97
CA ASN A 34 -22.40 19.66 -13.88
C ASN A 34 -22.74 18.66 -12.74
N PRO A 35 -23.81 17.86 -12.91
CA PRO A 35 -24.23 16.91 -11.89
C PRO A 35 -23.16 15.84 -11.60
N SER A 36 -22.27 15.57 -12.55
CA SER A 36 -21.16 14.62 -12.36
C SER A 36 -20.05 15.16 -11.45
N ALA A 37 -19.88 16.48 -11.38
CA ALA A 37 -18.96 17.12 -10.46
C ALA A 37 -19.59 17.22 -9.07
N ASP A 38 -20.88 17.53 -8.99
CA ASP A 38 -21.63 17.57 -7.74
C ASP A 38 -21.57 16.23 -7.00
N ALA A 39 -21.90 15.13 -7.70
CA ALA A 39 -21.89 13.79 -7.13
C ALA A 39 -20.50 13.32 -6.66
N ARG A 40 -19.42 13.96 -7.10
CA ARG A 40 -18.04 13.66 -6.66
C ARG A 40 -17.54 14.56 -5.56
N ALA A 41 -18.06 15.78 -5.46
CA ALA A 41 -17.57 16.79 -4.53
C ALA A 41 -18.42 16.88 -3.26
N PHE A 42 -19.69 16.52 -3.33
CA PHE A 42 -20.60 16.54 -2.19
C PHE A 42 -20.90 15.12 -1.72
N PHE A 43 -20.78 14.90 -0.41
CA PHE A 43 -21.10 13.62 0.22
C PHE A 43 -21.73 13.84 1.60
N LEU A 44 -22.42 12.83 2.10
CA LEU A 44 -22.89 12.79 3.49
C LEU A 44 -21.83 12.06 4.32
N LEU A 45 -21.48 12.61 5.48
CA LEU A 45 -20.58 11.92 6.39
C LEU A 45 -21.26 10.63 6.88
N SER A 46 -20.59 9.50 6.69
CA SER A 46 -21.04 8.24 7.28
C SER A 46 -20.64 8.26 8.76
N CYS A 47 -21.50 8.78 9.62
CA CYS A 47 -21.30 8.67 11.06
C CYS A 47 -21.81 7.28 11.47
N GLY A 48 -20.99 6.46 12.14
CA GLY A 48 -21.42 5.14 12.60
C GLY A 48 -22.70 5.21 13.47
N GLU A 49 -23.41 4.09 13.60
CA GLU A 49 -24.65 4.02 14.39
C GLU A 49 -24.48 4.68 15.78
N GLY A 50 -25.17 5.80 16.00
CA GLY A 50 -25.20 6.50 17.30
C GLY A 50 -24.44 7.83 17.39
N ALA A 51 -23.91 8.37 16.29
CA ALA A 51 -23.42 9.74 16.27
C ALA A 51 -24.54 10.70 15.88
N ASP A 52 -25.04 11.46 16.86
CA ASP A 52 -26.02 12.53 16.69
C ASP A 52 -25.42 13.72 15.92
N THR A 53 -25.14 13.57 14.63
CA THR A 53 -25.02 14.73 13.74
C THR A 53 -26.43 15.12 13.33
N ALA A 54 -27.00 16.05 14.08
CA ALA A 54 -28.39 16.51 13.97
C ALA A 54 -28.76 17.20 12.64
N ASP A 55 -27.85 17.26 11.67
CA ASP A 55 -28.08 17.89 10.37
C ASP A 55 -27.62 16.94 9.26
N ASP A 56 -28.54 16.56 8.36
CA ASP A 56 -28.30 15.89 7.07
C ASP A 56 -27.55 16.81 6.10
N ASP A 57 -26.48 17.44 6.58
CA ASP A 57 -25.75 18.46 5.86
C ASP A 57 -24.76 17.83 4.89
N TRP A 58 -24.84 18.24 3.63
CA TRP A 58 -23.89 17.85 2.61
C TRP A 58 -22.53 18.48 2.90
N PHE A 59 -21.50 17.64 2.95
CA PHE A 59 -20.12 18.07 3.07
C PHE A 59 -19.48 18.20 1.69
N PHE A 60 -18.78 19.31 1.50
CA PHE A 60 -17.97 19.57 0.31
C PHE A 60 -16.52 19.13 0.56
N ASP A 61 -16.03 18.23 -0.31
CA ASP A 61 -14.63 17.86 -0.38
C ASP A 61 -13.81 19.00 -1.01
N THR A 62 -12.94 19.61 -0.20
CA THR A 62 -12.05 20.67 -0.66
C THR A 62 -10.91 20.15 -1.54
N GLY A 63 -10.62 18.85 -1.46
CA GLY A 63 -9.46 18.20 -2.07
C GLY A 63 -8.13 18.51 -1.37
N ASP A 64 -8.17 19.26 -0.27
CA ASP A 64 -7.02 19.55 0.59
C ASP A 64 -6.94 18.53 1.72
N LEU A 65 -5.73 18.29 2.21
CA LEU A 65 -5.45 17.40 3.33
C LEU A 65 -5.04 18.21 4.54
N GLY A 66 -5.44 17.73 5.72
CA GLY A 66 -5.11 18.39 6.97
C GLY A 66 -5.47 17.55 8.17
N MET A 67 -5.28 18.16 9.33
CA MET A 67 -5.49 17.58 10.64
C MET A 67 -6.11 18.63 11.56
N LEU A 68 -7.07 18.21 12.37
CA LEU A 68 -7.59 19.01 13.48
C LEU A 68 -6.89 18.57 14.77
N ASP A 69 -6.38 19.52 15.55
CA ASP A 69 -5.90 19.23 16.90
C ASP A 69 -7.06 19.09 17.90
N ALA A 70 -6.75 18.77 19.17
CA ALA A 70 -7.76 18.61 20.21
C ALA A 70 -8.45 19.93 20.58
N GLU A 71 -7.79 21.06 20.29
CA GLU A 71 -8.25 22.43 20.50
C GLU A 71 -9.09 22.96 19.32
N GLY A 72 -9.24 22.18 18.24
CA GLY A 72 -10.03 22.51 17.05
C GLY A 72 -9.30 23.39 16.03
N GLN A 73 -7.99 23.54 16.12
CA GLN A 73 -7.18 24.23 15.13
C GLN A 73 -6.89 23.32 13.93
N LEU A 74 -7.14 23.86 12.72
CA LEU A 74 -6.92 23.17 11.47
C LEU A 74 -5.51 23.44 10.94
N SER A 75 -4.73 22.38 10.78
CA SER A 75 -3.44 22.42 10.08
C SER A 75 -3.58 21.79 8.70
N ILE A 76 -3.24 22.52 7.64
CA ILE A 76 -3.27 22.03 6.26
C ILE A 76 -1.91 21.39 5.95
N THR A 77 -1.92 20.10 5.58
CA THR A 77 -0.71 19.29 5.35
C THR A 77 -0.38 19.13 3.87
N GLY A 78 -1.33 19.37 2.96
CA GLY A 78 -1.10 19.32 1.53
C GLY A 78 -2.39 19.20 0.72
N ARG A 79 -2.27 18.67 -0.49
CA ARG A 79 -3.40 18.48 -1.41
C ARG A 79 -3.44 17.03 -1.91
N GLY A 80 -4.59 16.39 -1.85
CA GLY A 80 -4.74 14.96 -2.16
C GLY A 80 -4.25 14.61 -3.57
N LYS A 81 -4.56 15.47 -4.56
CA LYS A 81 -4.15 15.28 -5.96
C LYS A 81 -2.67 15.53 -6.24
N GLU A 82 -1.94 16.10 -5.27
CA GLU A 82 -0.52 16.43 -5.42
C GLU A 82 0.39 15.53 -4.57
N LEU A 83 -0.18 14.53 -3.90
CA LEU A 83 0.59 13.52 -3.16
C LEU A 83 1.43 12.68 -4.12
N ILE A 84 2.71 12.50 -3.75
CA ILE A 84 3.63 11.62 -4.46
C ILE A 84 3.47 10.21 -3.88
N LYS A 85 3.17 9.23 -4.73
CA LYS A 85 2.91 7.84 -4.34
C LYS A 85 4.14 6.98 -4.58
N ARG A 86 4.99 6.87 -3.57
CA ARG A 86 6.25 6.13 -3.63
C ARG A 86 6.12 4.78 -2.94
N GLY A 87 6.04 3.70 -3.71
CA GLY A 87 6.13 2.34 -3.17
C GLY A 87 5.04 1.95 -2.18
N GLY A 88 3.85 2.57 -2.27
CA GLY A 88 2.74 2.38 -1.32
C GLY A 88 2.68 3.43 -0.22
N GLU A 89 3.71 4.27 -0.06
CA GLU A 89 3.71 5.41 0.85
C GLU A 89 3.23 6.68 0.14
N GLN A 90 2.49 7.51 0.86
CA GLN A 90 2.00 8.81 0.37
C GLN A 90 2.82 9.94 0.99
N LEU A 91 3.38 10.79 0.14
CA LEU A 91 4.25 11.91 0.53
C LEU A 91 3.60 13.23 0.14
N SER A 92 3.51 14.17 1.09
CA SER A 92 3.21 15.56 0.78
C SER A 92 4.46 16.29 0.27
N PRO A 93 4.42 16.91 -0.93
CA PRO A 93 5.51 17.74 -1.42
C PRO A 93 5.78 18.95 -0.51
N TYR A 94 4.74 19.51 0.10
CA TYR A 94 4.81 20.76 0.86
C TYR A 94 5.75 20.66 2.07
N GLU A 95 5.68 19.56 2.81
CA GLU A 95 6.55 19.29 3.96
C GLU A 95 8.04 19.27 3.58
N VAL A 96 8.36 18.75 2.40
CA VAL A 96 9.73 18.70 1.89
C VAL A 96 10.17 20.07 1.37
N GLU A 97 9.29 20.81 0.72
CA GLU A 97 9.55 22.19 0.27
C GLU A 97 9.83 23.11 1.46
N GLU A 98 8.98 23.06 2.49
CA GLU A 98 9.13 23.84 3.72
C GLU A 98 10.48 23.58 4.38
N ALA A 99 10.91 22.31 4.46
CA ALA A 99 12.22 21.98 4.97
C ALA A 99 13.34 22.61 4.13
N ILE A 100 13.29 22.48 2.79
CA ILE A 100 14.36 22.92 1.88
C ILE A 100 14.47 24.46 1.82
N VAL A 101 13.35 25.18 1.87
CA VAL A 101 13.30 26.66 1.79
C VAL A 101 13.98 27.34 2.99
N GLN A 102 14.12 26.65 4.13
CA GLN A 102 14.86 27.16 5.29
C GLN A 102 16.36 27.38 5.01
N HIS A 103 16.90 26.89 3.89
CA HIS A 103 18.28 27.12 3.52
C HIS A 103 18.47 28.49 2.84
N PRO A 104 19.42 29.35 3.25
CA PRO A 104 19.56 30.74 2.74
C PRO A 104 19.75 30.85 1.22
N TRP A 105 20.39 29.85 0.60
CA TRP A 105 20.62 29.81 -0.84
C TRP A 105 19.38 29.42 -1.67
N VAL A 106 18.30 28.99 -1.03
CA VAL A 106 17.06 28.57 -1.70
C VAL A 106 16.04 29.69 -1.61
N ARG A 107 15.64 30.26 -2.75
CA ARG A 107 14.53 31.22 -2.84
C ARG A 107 13.19 30.52 -2.96
N VAL A 108 13.13 29.49 -3.79
CA VAL A 108 11.93 28.67 -4.02
C VAL A 108 12.36 27.22 -4.14
N ALA A 109 11.64 26.31 -3.49
CA ALA A 109 11.72 24.88 -3.76
C ALA A 109 10.35 24.40 -4.23
N VAL A 110 10.31 23.66 -5.33
CA VAL A 110 9.11 23.00 -5.84
C VAL A 110 9.39 21.51 -5.92
N VAL A 111 8.69 20.72 -5.11
CA VAL A 111 8.82 19.26 -5.08
C VAL A 111 7.76 18.65 -5.99
N PHE A 112 8.15 17.66 -6.78
CA PHE A 112 7.30 17.04 -7.80
C PHE A 112 7.57 15.54 -7.93
N SER A 113 6.62 14.81 -8.52
CA SER A 113 6.78 13.38 -8.79
C SER A 113 7.63 13.13 -10.04
N VAL A 114 8.59 12.23 -9.91
CA VAL A 114 9.40 11.70 -11.00
C VAL A 114 9.07 10.23 -11.18
N GLU A 115 8.85 9.78 -12.41
CA GLU A 115 8.58 8.36 -12.67
C GLU A 115 9.77 7.48 -12.26
N SER A 116 9.48 6.38 -11.59
CA SER A 116 10.46 5.39 -11.13
C SER A 116 10.04 3.99 -11.58
N GLU A 117 11.00 3.19 -12.08
CA GLU A 117 10.71 1.80 -12.49
C GLU A 117 10.39 0.89 -11.29
N LEU A 118 11.00 1.15 -10.13
CA LEU A 118 10.88 0.29 -8.95
C LEU A 118 9.72 0.72 -8.04
N TRP A 119 9.57 2.02 -7.81
CA TRP A 119 8.65 2.56 -6.80
C TRP A 119 7.40 3.23 -7.38
N GLY A 120 7.28 3.28 -8.71
CA GLY A 120 6.24 4.02 -9.42
C GLY A 120 6.58 5.50 -9.52
N GLU A 121 6.69 6.18 -8.38
CA GLU A 121 7.09 7.58 -8.28
C GLU A 121 8.19 7.79 -7.25
N GLU A 122 9.07 8.76 -7.48
CA GLU A 122 10.00 9.27 -6.49
C GLU A 122 10.00 10.80 -6.44
N PRO A 123 10.30 11.40 -5.28
CA PRO A 123 10.37 12.85 -5.16
C PRO A 123 11.58 13.42 -5.90
N GLY A 124 11.31 14.41 -6.75
CA GLY A 124 12.29 15.33 -7.30
C GLY A 124 12.07 16.74 -6.76
N VAL A 125 13.11 17.57 -6.77
CA VAL A 125 13.01 18.99 -6.37
C VAL A 125 13.62 19.91 -7.42
N ALA A 126 12.87 20.96 -7.77
CA ALA A 126 13.33 22.06 -8.59
C ALA A 126 13.58 23.27 -7.67
N ILE A 127 14.80 23.79 -7.71
CA ILE A 127 15.27 24.83 -6.80
C ILE A 127 15.58 26.09 -7.59
N VAL A 128 14.98 27.20 -7.16
CA VAL A 128 15.37 28.53 -7.62
C VAL A 128 16.31 29.11 -6.56
N LEU A 129 17.52 29.45 -6.99
CA LEU A 129 18.53 29.99 -6.08
C LEU A 129 18.23 31.44 -5.67
N SER A 130 18.62 31.78 -4.45
CA SER A 130 18.68 33.16 -3.95
C SER A 130 19.93 33.89 -4.46
N HIS A 131 19.96 35.21 -4.35
CA HIS A 131 21.14 36.02 -4.67
C HIS A 131 22.35 35.73 -3.76
N GLU A 132 22.12 35.13 -2.60
CA GLU A 132 23.17 34.71 -1.65
C GLU A 132 23.87 33.41 -2.07
N ALA A 133 23.33 32.70 -3.05
CA ALA A 133 23.89 31.44 -3.51
C ALA A 133 25.18 31.65 -4.33
N PRO A 134 26.22 30.81 -4.14
CA PRO A 134 27.41 30.89 -4.96
C PRO A 134 27.10 30.53 -6.42
N PRO A 135 27.68 31.23 -7.40
CA PRO A 135 27.50 30.93 -8.82
C PRO A 135 28.11 29.56 -9.17
N GLY A 136 27.44 28.81 -10.05
CA GLY A 136 27.98 27.54 -10.56
C GLY A 136 27.91 26.37 -9.58
N LEU A 137 26.92 26.35 -8.68
CA LEU A 137 26.70 25.24 -7.75
C LEU A 137 26.53 23.91 -8.52
N SER A 138 27.36 22.91 -8.19
CA SER A 138 27.24 21.59 -8.80
C SER A 138 25.98 20.87 -8.31
N SER A 139 25.44 19.98 -9.15
CA SER A 139 24.26 19.16 -8.81
C SER A 139 24.50 18.32 -7.54
N ASP A 140 25.72 17.79 -7.37
CA ASP A 140 26.08 17.00 -6.19
C ASP A 140 26.10 17.84 -4.90
N ALA A 141 26.61 19.07 -4.97
CA ALA A 141 26.59 19.98 -3.83
C ALA A 141 25.16 20.37 -3.47
N LEU A 142 24.31 20.65 -4.46
CA LEU A 142 22.89 20.93 -4.26
C LEU A 142 22.17 19.76 -3.57
N MET A 143 22.40 18.53 -4.05
CA MET A 143 21.86 17.32 -3.44
C MET A 143 22.36 17.12 -2.00
N GLY A 144 23.62 17.47 -1.72
CA GLY A 144 24.17 17.47 -0.36
C GLY A 144 23.42 18.42 0.57
N ILE A 145 23.12 19.64 0.11
CA ILE A 145 22.36 20.64 0.85
C ILE A 145 20.93 20.13 1.13
N VAL A 146 20.23 19.69 0.08
CA VAL A 146 18.85 19.16 0.19
C VAL A 146 18.81 18.02 1.21
N ARG A 147 19.73 17.05 1.13
CA ARG A 147 19.78 15.92 2.06
C ARG A 147 20.04 16.35 3.50
N THR A 148 20.93 17.33 3.69
CA THR A 148 21.25 17.87 5.02
C THR A 148 20.03 18.55 5.61
N GLN A 149 19.34 19.36 4.82
CA GLN A 149 18.19 20.13 5.27
C GLN A 149 16.99 19.25 5.59
N VAL A 150 16.67 18.30 4.71
CA VAL A 150 15.60 17.32 4.93
C VAL A 150 15.88 16.42 6.15
N ARG A 151 17.15 16.09 6.39
CA ARG A 151 17.57 15.34 7.60
C ARG A 151 17.46 16.20 8.86
N ALA A 152 17.84 17.48 8.81
CA ALA A 152 17.74 18.40 9.93
C ALA A 152 16.28 18.62 10.35
N ALA A 153 15.35 18.62 9.39
CA ALA A 153 13.91 18.67 9.63
C ALA A 153 13.31 17.35 10.17
N GLY A 154 14.12 16.29 10.35
CA GLY A 154 13.64 15.00 10.89
C GLY A 154 12.79 14.17 9.91
N LEU A 155 12.82 14.49 8.61
CA LEU A 155 11.98 13.83 7.62
C LEU A 155 12.45 12.40 7.32
N ALA A 156 11.48 11.50 7.12
CA ALA A 156 11.74 10.09 6.90
C ALA A 156 12.52 9.82 5.60
N PRO A 157 13.29 8.72 5.53
CA PRO A 157 14.14 8.40 4.38
C PRO A 157 13.47 8.45 3.01
N PHE A 158 12.21 8.04 2.91
CA PHE A 158 11.44 7.98 1.66
C PHE A 158 10.94 9.35 1.18
N LYS A 159 10.94 10.37 2.06
CA LYS A 159 10.56 11.75 1.72
C LYS A 159 11.70 12.52 1.05
N ARG A 160 12.93 11.99 1.11
CA ARG A 160 14.13 12.66 0.59
C ARG A 160 14.12 12.68 -0.94
N PRO A 161 14.23 13.86 -1.57
CA PRO A 161 14.37 13.94 -3.02
C PRO A 161 15.57 13.12 -3.52
N VAL A 162 15.36 12.43 -4.64
CA VAL A 162 16.40 11.64 -5.31
C VAL A 162 17.08 12.44 -6.42
N VAL A 163 16.35 13.42 -6.98
CA VAL A 163 16.83 14.35 -8.01
C VAL A 163 16.64 15.77 -7.49
N ALA A 164 17.68 16.60 -7.64
CA ALA A 164 17.59 18.05 -7.45
C ALA A 164 18.16 18.74 -8.68
N MET A 165 17.53 19.84 -9.07
CA MET A 165 18.00 20.68 -10.17
C MET A 165 17.81 22.15 -9.85
N VAL A 166 18.73 22.96 -10.34
CA VAL A 166 18.58 24.42 -10.34
C VAL A 166 17.77 24.81 -11.58
N VAL A 167 16.70 25.58 -11.37
CA VAL A 167 15.85 26.11 -12.44
C VAL A 167 15.70 27.61 -12.29
N ASN A 168 15.46 28.30 -13.41
CA ASN A 168 15.03 29.69 -13.30
C ASN A 168 13.55 29.74 -12.95
N ASP A 169 13.16 30.82 -12.29
CA ASP A 169 11.77 31.01 -11.87
C ASP A 169 10.78 31.12 -13.05
N ALA A 170 11.28 31.55 -14.21
CA ALA A 170 10.52 31.64 -15.45
C ALA A 170 10.22 30.27 -16.09
N ASP A 171 11.03 29.25 -15.79
CA ASP A 171 10.87 27.90 -16.34
C ASP A 171 9.82 27.08 -15.57
N LEU A 172 9.39 27.58 -14.41
CA LEU A 172 8.39 26.93 -13.57
C LEU A 172 6.98 27.33 -13.99
N PRO A 173 6.15 26.40 -14.47
CA PRO A 173 4.79 26.71 -14.89
C PRO A 173 3.95 27.13 -13.68
N ARG A 174 3.22 28.24 -13.85
CA ARG A 174 2.29 28.77 -12.85
C ARG A 174 0.88 28.86 -13.42
N THR A 175 -0.09 28.72 -12.54
CA THR A 175 -1.48 29.06 -12.83
C THR A 175 -1.63 30.59 -12.98
N THR A 176 -2.78 31.03 -13.50
CA THR A 176 -3.18 32.45 -13.52
C THR A 176 -3.15 33.10 -12.14
N THR A 177 -3.31 32.30 -11.07
CA THR A 177 -3.21 32.74 -9.68
C THR A 177 -1.77 32.73 -9.12
N HIS A 178 -0.76 32.62 -9.97
CA HIS A 178 0.66 32.51 -9.61
C HIS A 178 1.06 31.30 -8.76
N LYS A 179 0.18 30.31 -8.56
CA LYS A 179 0.52 29.03 -7.91
C LYS A 179 1.29 28.11 -8.86
N TYR A 180 2.34 27.47 -8.37
CA TYR A 180 3.13 26.51 -9.15
C TYR A 180 2.32 25.27 -9.52
N ILE A 181 2.50 24.78 -10.75
CA ILE A 181 1.86 23.56 -11.25
C ILE A 181 2.87 22.41 -11.12
N ARG A 182 2.60 21.49 -10.18
CA ARG A 182 3.47 20.33 -9.91
C ARG A 182 3.19 19.14 -10.81
N ILE A 183 1.92 18.93 -11.18
CA ILE A 183 1.49 17.77 -11.98
C ILE A 183 2.10 17.89 -13.38
N GLY A 184 2.91 16.89 -13.76
CA GLY A 184 3.60 16.86 -15.04
C GLY A 184 4.88 17.70 -15.11
N LEU A 185 5.32 18.30 -13.99
CA LEU A 185 6.52 19.14 -13.95
C LEU A 185 7.79 18.38 -14.38
N ALA A 186 7.90 17.09 -14.05
CA ALA A 186 9.01 16.25 -14.52
C ALA A 186 9.16 16.23 -16.04
N ARG A 187 8.03 16.27 -16.78
CA ARG A 187 8.05 16.31 -18.25
C ARG A 187 8.48 17.68 -18.77
N VAL A 188 8.00 18.76 -18.14
CA VAL A 188 8.36 20.14 -18.48
C VAL A 188 9.85 20.39 -18.28
N LEU A 189 10.40 19.88 -17.16
CA LEU A 189 11.82 19.99 -16.82
C LEU A 189 12.69 18.91 -17.48
N HIS A 190 12.13 18.09 -18.37
CA HIS A 190 12.83 17.02 -19.12
C HIS A 190 13.61 16.06 -18.21
N VAL A 191 13.05 15.75 -17.03
CA VAL A 191 13.66 14.84 -16.07
C VAL A 191 13.52 13.41 -16.58
N PRO A 192 14.63 12.66 -16.75
CA PRO A 192 14.54 11.28 -17.19
C PRO A 192 13.89 10.41 -16.12
N LYS A 193 13.24 9.34 -16.56
CA LYS A 193 12.72 8.30 -15.66
C LYS A 193 13.85 7.73 -14.82
N ILE A 194 13.61 7.60 -13.51
CA ILE A 194 14.58 7.03 -12.57
C ILE A 194 14.62 5.52 -12.79
N VAL A 195 15.75 5.04 -13.31
CA VAL A 195 16.09 3.62 -13.41
C VAL A 195 16.98 3.29 -12.22
N ASP A 196 16.45 2.52 -11.28
CA ASP A 196 17.25 2.05 -10.16
C ASP A 196 18.16 0.92 -10.64
N ASN A 197 19.44 1.23 -10.83
CA ASN A 197 20.47 0.25 -11.18
C ASN A 197 20.99 -0.52 -9.97
N ARG A 198 20.48 -0.25 -8.76
CA ARG A 198 20.74 -1.12 -7.62
C ARG A 198 20.12 -2.46 -7.95
N GLY A 199 20.96 -3.50 -8.02
CA GLY A 199 20.48 -4.87 -8.23
C GLY A 199 19.39 -5.25 -7.21
N PRO A 200 18.67 -6.37 -7.44
CA PRO A 200 17.62 -6.81 -6.53
C PRO A 200 18.13 -6.78 -5.08
N PRO A 201 17.32 -6.27 -4.13
CA PRO A 201 17.77 -6.13 -2.75
C PRO A 201 18.27 -7.48 -2.23
N HIS A 202 19.45 -7.49 -1.60
CA HIS A 202 20.03 -8.72 -1.07
C HIS A 202 19.18 -9.22 0.10
N VAL A 203 18.31 -10.20 -0.16
CA VAL A 203 17.48 -10.81 0.88
C VAL A 203 18.31 -11.91 1.55
N SER A 204 18.56 -11.76 2.84
CA SER A 204 19.24 -12.81 3.61
C SER A 204 18.37 -14.07 3.68
N ALA A 205 19.01 -15.24 3.72
CA ALA A 205 18.31 -16.51 3.90
C ALA A 205 17.41 -16.52 5.17
N ALA A 206 17.82 -15.77 6.21
CA ALA A 206 17.02 -15.58 7.42
C ALA A 206 15.68 -14.88 7.16
N ILE A 207 15.67 -13.82 6.35
CA ILE A 207 14.43 -13.10 5.99
C ILE A 207 13.51 -14.01 5.17
N VAL A 208 14.06 -14.82 4.27
CA VAL A 208 13.28 -15.82 3.52
C VAL A 208 12.62 -16.84 4.47
N GLY A 209 13.35 -17.29 5.49
CA GLY A 209 12.82 -18.16 6.55
C GLY A 209 11.69 -17.50 7.34
N VAL A 210 11.86 -16.25 7.77
CA VAL A 210 10.81 -15.50 8.50
C VAL A 210 9.56 -15.32 7.63
N ARG A 211 9.73 -14.97 6.35
CA ARG A 211 8.60 -14.85 5.39
C ARG A 211 7.86 -16.17 5.23
N TYR A 212 8.58 -17.29 5.20
CA TYR A 212 7.98 -18.62 5.14
C TYR A 212 7.13 -18.90 6.38
N PHE A 213 7.66 -18.66 7.57
CA PHE A 213 6.91 -18.84 8.81
C PHE A 213 5.66 -17.95 8.86
N LEU A 214 5.78 -16.68 8.45
CA LEU A 214 4.64 -15.76 8.41
C LEU A 214 3.58 -16.20 7.38
N ALA A 215 3.99 -16.67 6.21
CA ALA A 215 3.08 -17.18 5.19
C ALA A 215 2.32 -18.42 5.68
N CYS A 216 3.03 -19.37 6.30
CA CYS A 216 2.40 -20.52 6.95
C CYS A 216 1.43 -20.07 8.05
N PHE A 217 1.82 -19.11 8.89
CA PHE A 217 0.96 -18.57 9.95
C PHE A 217 -0.33 -17.94 9.42
N VAL A 218 -0.26 -17.13 8.36
CA VAL A 218 -1.46 -16.52 7.73
C VAL A 218 -2.39 -17.59 7.17
N VAL A 219 -1.84 -18.58 6.47
CA VAL A 219 -2.62 -19.70 5.91
C VAL A 219 -3.31 -20.50 7.01
N PHE A 220 -2.59 -20.85 8.09
CA PHE A 220 -3.17 -21.59 9.21
C PHE A 220 -4.22 -20.78 9.98
N ASN A 221 -4.07 -19.46 10.11
CA ASN A 221 -5.11 -18.63 10.71
C ASN A 221 -6.38 -18.53 9.86
N HIS A 222 -6.28 -18.58 8.53
CA HIS A 222 -7.46 -18.57 7.66
C HIS A 222 -8.20 -19.90 7.65
N VAL A 223 -7.49 -21.03 7.65
CA VAL A 223 -8.09 -22.37 7.67
C VAL A 223 -8.58 -22.76 9.06
N GLY A 224 -7.92 -22.22 10.09
CA GLY A 224 -8.11 -22.58 11.49
C GLY A 224 -9.19 -21.84 12.26
N LYS A 225 -9.93 -20.92 11.64
CA LYS A 225 -11.06 -20.24 12.27
C LYS A 225 -12.23 -21.21 12.37
N THR A 226 -12.39 -21.82 13.54
CA THR A 226 -13.62 -22.50 13.98
C THR A 226 -14.63 -21.43 14.39
N GLU A 227 -15.85 -21.49 13.86
CA GLU A 227 -16.93 -20.53 14.17
C GLU A 227 -17.43 -20.63 15.64
N ASP A 228 -17.07 -21.71 16.36
CA ASP A 228 -17.65 -22.05 17.67
C ASP A 228 -16.78 -21.70 18.89
N ASP A 229 -15.55 -21.20 18.70
CA ASP A 229 -14.76 -20.71 19.84
C ASP A 229 -15.21 -19.27 20.12
N GLY A 230 -16.15 -19.07 21.05
CA GLY A 230 -16.67 -17.77 21.51
C GLY A 230 -15.64 -16.79 22.10
N LEU A 231 -14.37 -16.94 21.75
CA LEU A 231 -13.29 -16.00 21.96
C LEU A 231 -12.97 -15.30 20.64
N SER A 232 -13.24 -14.00 20.58
CA SER A 232 -12.82 -13.08 19.51
C SER A 232 -11.28 -12.86 19.48
N ALA A 233 -10.49 -13.92 19.67
CA ALA A 233 -9.04 -13.88 19.67
C ALA A 233 -8.50 -14.71 18.50
N PRO A 234 -7.49 -14.23 17.76
CA PRO A 234 -6.88 -14.99 16.67
C PRO A 234 -6.37 -16.33 17.20
N SER A 235 -6.89 -17.44 16.65
CA SER A 235 -6.55 -18.80 17.05
C SER A 235 -5.08 -19.17 16.80
N GLY A 236 -4.34 -18.35 16.05
CA GLY A 236 -2.88 -18.37 15.99
C GLY A 236 -2.32 -19.74 15.64
N TRP A 237 -1.34 -20.20 16.43
CA TRP A 237 -0.76 -21.53 16.29
C TRP A 237 -1.61 -22.66 16.91
N ARG A 238 -2.71 -22.37 17.61
CA ARG A 238 -3.57 -23.43 18.21
C ARG A 238 -4.28 -24.21 17.12
N SER A 239 -4.66 -23.56 16.02
CA SER A 239 -5.22 -24.21 14.83
C SER A 239 -4.22 -25.11 14.09
N PHE A 240 -2.92 -25.01 14.36
CA PHE A 240 -1.92 -25.93 13.82
C PHE A 240 -2.10 -27.36 14.36
N ALA A 241 -2.62 -27.52 15.57
CA ALA A 241 -2.94 -28.85 16.11
C ALA A 241 -4.02 -29.54 15.26
N ASN A 242 -4.98 -28.77 14.74
CA ASN A 242 -6.04 -29.28 13.86
C ASN A 242 -5.48 -29.67 12.48
N ALA A 243 -4.34 -29.10 12.06
CA ALA A 243 -3.72 -29.46 10.79
C ALA A 243 -3.28 -30.93 10.73
N ARG A 244 -3.02 -31.56 11.89
CA ARG A 244 -2.68 -32.99 12.01
C ARG A 244 -3.85 -33.91 11.72
N LEU A 245 -5.06 -33.38 11.75
CA LEU A 245 -6.30 -34.13 11.53
C LEU A 245 -6.62 -34.23 10.02
N PHE A 246 -5.97 -33.42 9.19
CA PHE A 246 -6.06 -33.54 7.73
C PHE A 246 -5.12 -34.63 7.20
N CYS A 247 -5.53 -35.27 6.11
CA CYS A 247 -4.68 -36.18 5.36
C CYS A 247 -3.41 -35.48 4.86
N ILE A 248 -2.31 -36.23 4.76
CA ILE A 248 -0.94 -35.74 4.52
C ILE A 248 -0.79 -34.78 3.32
N HIS A 249 -1.65 -34.90 2.30
CA HIS A 249 -1.63 -34.03 1.14
C HIS A 249 -1.99 -32.56 1.46
N MET A 250 -2.84 -32.30 2.46
CA MET A 250 -3.23 -30.94 2.86
C MET A 250 -2.09 -30.19 3.57
N PRO A 251 -1.43 -30.74 4.60
CA PRO A 251 -0.22 -30.13 5.17
C PRO A 251 0.89 -29.90 4.13
N CYS A 252 1.10 -30.85 3.20
CA CYS A 252 2.07 -30.69 2.11
C CYS A 252 1.73 -29.50 1.21
N PHE A 253 0.46 -29.33 0.83
CA PHE A 253 0.00 -28.19 0.04
C PHE A 253 0.29 -26.85 0.75
N PHE A 254 0.00 -26.75 2.06
CA PHE A 254 0.25 -25.51 2.82
C PHE A 254 1.73 -25.16 2.94
N ILE A 255 2.59 -26.17 3.15
CA ILE A 255 4.04 -26.00 3.18
C ILE A 255 4.53 -25.51 1.81
N LEU A 256 4.09 -26.13 0.71
CA LEU A 256 4.42 -25.73 -0.66
C LEU A 256 3.94 -24.30 -0.98
N ALA A 257 2.72 -23.94 -0.57
CA ALA A 257 2.16 -22.61 -0.76
C ALA A 257 2.92 -21.55 0.05
N GLY A 258 3.22 -21.82 1.33
CA GLY A 258 4.02 -20.94 2.18
C GLY A 258 5.42 -20.71 1.64
N PHE A 259 6.09 -21.75 1.12
CA PHE A 259 7.40 -21.63 0.48
C PHE A 259 7.33 -20.88 -0.85
N SER A 260 6.28 -21.07 -1.66
CA SER A 260 6.06 -20.32 -2.90
C SER A 260 5.99 -18.81 -2.64
N LEU A 261 5.31 -18.41 -1.56
CA LEU A 261 5.15 -17.01 -1.15
C LEU A 261 6.42 -16.41 -0.51
N SER A 262 7.28 -17.23 0.08
CA SER A 262 8.51 -16.77 0.74
C SER A 262 9.67 -16.52 -0.23
N GLN A 263 9.69 -17.21 -1.38
CA GLN A 263 10.75 -17.04 -2.37
C GLN A 263 10.76 -15.64 -2.97
N THR A 264 11.97 -15.12 -3.19
CA THR A 264 12.18 -13.82 -3.81
C THR A 264 12.19 -13.97 -5.32
N MET A 265 11.56 -13.03 -6.03
CA MET A 265 11.63 -13.02 -7.49
C MET A 265 12.94 -12.41 -7.93
N SER A 266 13.61 -13.07 -8.88
CA SER A 266 14.86 -12.59 -9.46
C SER A 266 14.70 -11.33 -10.31
N SER A 267 13.48 -11.00 -10.73
CA SER A 267 13.20 -9.82 -11.57
C SER A 267 11.82 -9.23 -11.31
N VAL A 268 11.71 -7.92 -11.56
CA VAL A 268 10.43 -7.19 -11.57
C VAL A 268 9.58 -7.73 -12.73
N PRO A 269 8.38 -8.28 -12.47
CA PRO A 269 7.56 -8.89 -13.51
C PRO A 269 7.01 -7.84 -14.48
N LYS A 270 7.48 -7.89 -15.74
CA LYS A 270 6.99 -7.01 -16.81
C LYS A 270 5.67 -7.48 -17.45
N SER A 271 5.22 -8.70 -17.16
CA SER A 271 3.92 -9.24 -17.62
C SER A 271 3.41 -10.34 -16.69
N LYS A 272 2.08 -10.57 -16.69
CA LYS A 272 1.45 -11.64 -15.90
C LYS A 272 2.05 -13.02 -16.22
N PHE A 273 2.31 -13.32 -17.49
CA PHE A 273 2.92 -14.59 -17.88
C PHE A 273 4.35 -14.75 -17.34
N ARG A 274 5.18 -13.70 -17.46
CA ARG A 274 6.55 -13.72 -16.90
C ARG A 274 6.55 -13.82 -15.39
N PHE A 275 5.57 -13.24 -14.71
CA PHE A 275 5.40 -13.43 -13.27
C PHE A 275 5.28 -14.91 -12.90
N PHE A 276 4.40 -15.65 -13.57
CA PHE A 276 4.22 -17.09 -13.30
C PHE A 276 5.48 -17.89 -13.63
N VAL A 277 6.08 -17.66 -14.80
CA VAL A 277 7.31 -18.37 -15.21
C VAL A 277 8.45 -18.11 -14.23
N SER A 278 8.67 -16.86 -13.81
CA SER A 278 9.70 -16.51 -12.82
C SER A 278 9.43 -17.12 -11.45
N ARG A 279 8.16 -17.28 -11.05
CA ARG A 279 7.79 -17.97 -9.81
C ARG A 279 8.06 -19.46 -9.88
N PHE A 280 7.68 -20.12 -10.97
CA PHE A 280 7.97 -21.54 -11.16
C PHE A 280 9.46 -21.83 -11.32
N SER A 281 10.22 -20.96 -12.00
CA SER A 281 11.67 -21.15 -12.15
C SER A 281 12.45 -20.90 -10.86
N ALA A 282 11.92 -20.08 -9.96
CA ALA A 282 12.53 -19.85 -8.64
C ALA A 282 12.28 -21.02 -7.67
N MET A 283 11.33 -21.90 -7.97
CA MET A 283 11.12 -23.14 -7.22
C MET A 283 12.24 -24.13 -7.56
N TYR A 284 13.13 -24.41 -6.60
CA TYR A 284 14.11 -25.50 -6.63
C TYR A 284 13.51 -26.85 -7.14
N PRO A 285 14.28 -27.70 -7.84
CA PRO A 285 13.82 -28.99 -8.37
C PRO A 285 13.21 -29.94 -7.30
N MET A 286 13.57 -29.78 -6.03
CA MET A 286 13.00 -30.52 -4.91
C MET A 286 11.49 -30.27 -4.71
N TYR A 287 10.95 -29.13 -5.15
CA TYR A 287 9.51 -28.84 -5.03
C TYR A 287 8.66 -29.60 -6.05
N VAL A 288 9.17 -29.78 -7.27
CA VAL A 288 8.52 -30.61 -8.28
C VAL A 288 8.42 -32.05 -7.76
N ILE A 289 9.47 -32.55 -7.11
CA ILE A 289 9.47 -33.86 -6.46
C ILE A 289 8.43 -33.91 -5.33
N SER A 290 8.34 -32.88 -4.49
CA SER A 290 7.34 -32.83 -3.41
C SER A 290 5.90 -32.79 -3.93
N ILE A 291 5.62 -32.05 -5.01
CA ILE A 291 4.30 -32.02 -5.66
C ILE A 291 3.96 -33.38 -6.26
N ILE A 292 4.92 -34.04 -6.91
CA ILE A 292 4.73 -35.38 -7.48
C ILE A 292 4.43 -36.38 -6.37
N LEU A 293 5.18 -36.37 -5.27
CA LEU A 293 4.94 -37.24 -4.12
C LEU A 293 3.57 -36.98 -3.46
N MET A 294 3.16 -35.70 -3.37
CA MET A 294 1.84 -35.32 -2.90
C MET A 294 0.73 -35.85 -3.81
N LEU A 295 0.87 -35.69 -5.14
CA LEU A 295 -0.11 -36.20 -6.12
C LEU A 295 -0.21 -37.73 -6.08
N ILE A 296 0.93 -38.42 -5.99
CA ILE A 296 0.96 -39.88 -5.83
C ILE A 296 0.24 -40.29 -4.54
N SER A 297 0.56 -39.65 -3.41
CA SER A 297 -0.11 -39.95 -2.14
C SER A 297 -1.61 -39.65 -2.19
N PHE A 298 -2.02 -38.55 -2.83
CA PHE A 298 -3.42 -38.19 -3.04
C PHE A 298 -4.14 -39.27 -3.85
N LEU A 299 -3.59 -39.69 -4.99
CA LEU A 299 -4.19 -40.72 -5.84
C LEU A 299 -4.28 -42.09 -5.15
N ILE A 300 -3.35 -42.41 -4.25
CA ILE A 300 -3.37 -43.66 -3.47
C ILE A 300 -4.41 -43.59 -2.34
N THR A 301 -4.55 -42.43 -1.67
CA THR A 301 -5.40 -42.28 -0.47
C THR A 301 -6.84 -41.92 -0.82
N CYS A 302 -7.05 -41.19 -1.93
CA CYS A 302 -8.33 -40.65 -2.35
C CYS A 302 -8.85 -41.41 -3.58
N ASN A 303 -9.69 -42.40 -3.35
CA ASN A 303 -10.41 -43.14 -4.39
C ASN A 303 -11.88 -42.65 -4.38
N PRO A 304 -12.61 -42.57 -5.51
CA PRO A 304 -14.04 -42.23 -5.53
C PRO A 304 -14.93 -42.97 -4.53
N SER A 305 -14.52 -44.15 -4.03
CA SER A 305 -15.24 -44.89 -2.99
C SER A 305 -15.05 -44.37 -1.55
N THR A 306 -14.07 -43.50 -1.29
CA THR A 306 -13.76 -42.95 0.06
C THR A 306 -14.21 -41.49 0.23
N TYR A 307 -15.07 -41.02 -0.67
CA TYR A 307 -15.51 -39.63 -0.74
C TYR A 307 -16.75 -39.39 0.11
N VAL A 308 -16.71 -38.35 0.94
CA VAL A 308 -17.84 -37.94 1.78
C VAL A 308 -18.44 -36.65 1.19
N PRO A 309 -19.77 -36.59 0.94
CA PRO A 309 -20.41 -35.45 0.30
C PRO A 309 -20.61 -34.23 1.22
N THR A 310 -20.40 -34.38 2.53
CA THR A 310 -20.57 -33.31 3.53
C THR A 310 -19.21 -32.75 3.97
N PHE A 311 -18.95 -31.48 3.66
CA PHE A 311 -17.76 -30.75 4.08
C PHE A 311 -17.91 -30.24 5.52
N SER A 312 -17.08 -30.70 6.46
CA SER A 312 -17.06 -30.20 7.85
C SER A 312 -15.68 -29.65 8.21
N ARG A 313 -15.59 -28.35 8.55
CA ARG A 313 -14.35 -27.72 9.05
C ARG A 313 -13.96 -28.15 10.46
N VAL A 314 -14.88 -28.73 11.21
CA VAL A 314 -14.65 -29.22 12.56
C VAL A 314 -14.15 -30.65 12.43
N ALA A 315 -12.85 -30.83 12.61
CA ALA A 315 -12.28 -32.16 12.71
C ALA A 315 -12.97 -32.92 13.84
N LEU A 316 -13.51 -34.10 13.53
CA LEU A 316 -14.14 -34.99 14.50
C LEU A 316 -13.11 -35.38 15.56
N VAL A 317 -13.13 -34.68 16.70
CA VAL A 317 -12.25 -34.88 17.86
C VAL A 317 -12.37 -36.30 18.46
N ASN A 318 -13.38 -37.08 18.07
CA ASN A 318 -13.71 -38.36 18.71
C ASN A 318 -13.49 -39.62 17.87
N ASP A 319 -12.99 -39.56 16.64
CA ASP A 319 -12.88 -40.76 15.79
C ASP A 319 -11.44 -41.03 15.34
N THR A 320 -10.60 -41.46 16.28
CA THR A 320 -9.21 -41.88 16.01
C THR A 320 -9.10 -43.18 15.23
N ALA A 321 -10.22 -43.81 14.85
CA ALA A 321 -10.25 -45.12 14.18
C ALA A 321 -10.45 -45.04 12.65
N VAL A 322 -10.87 -43.91 12.08
CA VAL A 322 -11.21 -43.82 10.64
C VAL A 322 -10.67 -42.52 10.01
N ALA A 323 -9.35 -42.41 9.89
CA ALA A 323 -8.67 -41.22 9.34
C ALA A 323 -8.33 -41.35 7.83
N HIS A 324 -9.30 -41.75 6.99
CA HIS A 324 -9.10 -41.87 5.54
C HIS A 324 -10.29 -41.30 4.75
N PHE A 325 -10.52 -39.99 4.82
CA PHE A 325 -11.54 -39.33 3.99
C PHE A 325 -10.89 -38.22 3.17
N CYS A 326 -11.18 -38.21 1.87
CA CYS A 326 -10.82 -37.11 0.98
C CYS A 326 -12.09 -36.38 0.58
N GLU A 327 -12.19 -35.11 0.92
CA GLU A 327 -13.35 -34.28 0.57
C GLU A 327 -13.22 -33.69 -0.85
N PRO A 328 -14.34 -33.47 -1.56
CA PRO A 328 -14.39 -32.70 -2.80
C PRO A 328 -13.81 -31.30 -2.69
N PRO A 329 -13.13 -30.80 -3.74
CA PRO A 329 -13.21 -29.38 -4.04
C PRO A 329 -14.66 -29.03 -4.45
N PRO A 330 -15.21 -27.87 -4.01
CA PRO A 330 -16.62 -27.50 -4.20
C PRO A 330 -17.07 -27.42 -5.67
N MET A 331 -16.13 -27.37 -6.63
CA MET A 331 -16.45 -27.33 -8.07
C MET A 331 -16.86 -28.69 -8.68
N MET A 332 -16.70 -29.82 -7.97
CA MET A 332 -17.07 -31.14 -8.48
C MET A 332 -18.44 -31.65 -7.97
N VAL A 333 -19.13 -30.90 -7.11
CA VAL A 333 -20.47 -31.27 -6.66
C VAL A 333 -21.47 -30.77 -7.71
N SER A 334 -21.67 -31.54 -8.78
CA SER A 334 -22.82 -31.31 -9.66
C SER A 334 -24.08 -31.56 -8.85
N SER A 335 -24.93 -30.54 -8.75
CA SER A 335 -26.26 -30.63 -8.15
C SER A 335 -27.07 -31.74 -8.82
N SER A 336 -27.30 -32.82 -8.08
CA SER A 336 -28.35 -33.80 -8.36
C SER A 336 -29.20 -33.94 -7.12
#